data_AF-A0A1I7TKK9-F1
#
_entry.id   AF-A0A1I7TKK9-F1
#
_cell.length_a   1.000
_cell.length_b   1.000
_cell.length_c   1.000
_cell.angle_alpha   90.00
_cell.angle_beta   90.00
_cell.angle_gamma   90.00
#
_symmetry.space_group_name_H-M   'P 1'
#
loop_
_entity.id
_entity.type
_entity.pdbx_description
1 polymer ?
#
loop_
_entity_poly.entity_id
_entity_poly.type
_entity_poly.pdbx_seq_one_letter_code
_entity_poly.pdbx_strand_id
1 'polypeptide(L)'
;MAKVGLEMKLLTSEVDAEAEKWDEYAENDIVKRAKAMSSMAYNMYLFTRGDGPLKTTHDLFTQAEFFAEQANQMYRTVREFSYEVPGSAEKSDLSAILERIPLHCQQLQVMVKSPTVGKTATFGKVDSVIQETKNLMNEIAKLVTASFVCATKVCVISS
;
A
#
# COMPACT_ATOMS: atom_id res chain seq x y z
N MET A 1 -18.17 7.00 -0.16
CA MET A 1 -17.15 8.02 0.19
C MET A 1 -16.75 8.02 1.67
N ALA A 2 -17.50 8.64 2.59
CA ALA A 2 -17.01 8.89 3.96
C ALA A 2 -16.57 7.64 4.76
N LYS A 3 -17.29 6.51 4.61
CA LYS A 3 -16.95 5.25 5.27
C LYS A 3 -15.64 4.63 4.76
N VAL A 4 -15.48 4.54 3.44
CA VAL A 4 -14.27 3.99 2.79
C VAL A 4 -13.05 4.86 3.09
N GLY A 5 -13.22 6.18 3.12
CA GLY A 5 -12.17 7.10 3.52
C GLY A 5 -11.73 6.92 4.97
N LEU A 6 -12.67 6.74 5.91
CA LEU A 6 -12.33 6.49 7.30
C LEU A 6 -11.55 5.18 7.48
N GLU A 7 -11.92 4.14 6.72
CA GLU A 7 -11.21 2.87 6.71
C GLU A 7 -9.78 3.02 6.16
N MET A 8 -9.56 3.85 5.12
CA MET A 8 -8.21 4.20 4.67
C MET A 8 -7.38 4.86 5.77
N LYS A 9 -7.96 5.81 6.51
CA LYS A 9 -7.26 6.48 7.62
C LYS A 9 -6.82 5.50 8.72
N LEU A 10 -7.66 4.52 9.04
CA LEU A 10 -7.30 3.50 10.03
C LEU A 10 -6.15 2.63 9.51
N LEU A 11 -6.19 2.23 8.24
CA LEU A 11 -5.12 1.46 7.61
C LEU A 11 -3.79 2.22 7.55
N THR A 12 -3.79 3.52 7.25
CA THR A 12 -2.56 4.34 7.27
C THR A 12 -1.99 4.41 8.68
N SER A 13 -2.85 4.58 9.70
CA SER A 13 -2.41 4.59 11.10
C SER A 13 -1.85 3.25 11.56
N GLU A 14 -2.40 2.13 11.09
CA GLU A 14 -1.91 0.79 11.39
C GLU A 14 -0.53 0.57 10.76
N VAL A 15 -0.36 0.98 9.50
CA VAL A 15 0.93 0.89 8.80
C VAL A 15 1.99 1.76 9.46
N ASP A 16 1.64 2.98 9.85
CA ASP A 16 2.56 3.89 10.53
C ASP A 16 2.98 3.31 11.90
N ALA A 17 2.03 2.79 12.68
CA ALA A 17 2.32 2.15 13.97
C ALA A 17 3.13 0.85 13.84
N GLU A 18 2.88 0.06 12.80
CA GLU A 18 3.70 -1.12 12.52
C GLU A 18 5.11 -0.72 12.11
N ALA A 19 5.24 0.33 11.29
CA ALA A 19 6.53 0.87 10.84
C ALA A 19 7.36 1.47 12.00
N GLU A 20 6.74 1.98 13.05
CA GLU A 20 7.43 2.43 14.27
C GLU A 20 8.06 1.28 15.07
N LYS A 21 7.51 0.06 15.00
CA LYS A 21 8.10 -1.12 15.67
C LYS A 21 9.43 -1.57 15.06
N TRP A 22 9.73 -1.10 13.84
CA TRP A 22 10.98 -1.36 13.15
C TRP A 22 12.08 -0.34 13.51
N ASP A 23 12.03 0.35 14.65
CA ASP A 23 12.96 1.46 14.96
C ASP A 23 14.45 1.04 14.95
N GLU A 24 14.78 -0.21 15.32
CA GLU A 24 16.14 -0.78 15.17
C GLU A 24 16.54 -1.06 13.70
N TYR A 25 15.57 -1.02 12.79
CA TYR A 25 15.68 -1.24 11.35
C TYR A 25 15.12 -0.05 10.55
N ALA A 26 15.14 1.17 11.10
CA ALA A 26 14.53 2.36 10.47
C ALA A 26 15.07 2.68 9.06
N GLU A 27 16.26 2.18 8.72
CA GLU A 27 16.85 2.26 7.38
C GLU A 27 16.30 1.23 6.38
N ASN A 28 15.46 0.29 6.82
CA ASN A 28 14.91 -0.78 6.00
C ASN A 28 13.97 -0.24 4.91
N ASP A 29 14.25 -0.64 3.67
CA ASP A 29 13.52 -0.18 2.49
C ASP A 29 12.03 -0.54 2.52
N ILE A 30 11.63 -1.63 3.17
CA ILE A 30 10.22 -2.01 3.37
C ILE A 30 9.51 -0.94 4.19
N VAL A 31 10.12 -0.48 5.29
CA VAL A 31 9.54 0.52 6.20
C VAL A 31 9.43 1.88 5.51
N LYS A 32 10.49 2.32 4.81
CA LYS A 32 10.50 3.58 4.05
C LYS A 32 9.40 3.58 2.99
N ARG A 33 9.24 2.47 2.26
CA ARG A 33 8.19 2.31 1.24
C ARG A 33 6.80 2.29 1.86
N ALA A 34 6.61 1.59 2.97
CA ALA A 34 5.33 1.54 3.67
C ALA A 34 4.86 2.94 4.10
N LYS A 35 5.76 3.73 4.69
CA LYS A 35 5.49 5.12 5.09
C LYS A 35 5.16 6.01 3.88
N ALA A 36 5.90 5.87 2.78
CA ALA A 36 5.61 6.58 1.54
C ALA A 36 4.20 6.25 1.02
N MET A 37 3.87 4.95 0.93
CA MET A 37 2.55 4.49 0.51
C MET A 37 1.43 4.96 1.45
N SER A 38 1.64 4.90 2.76
CA SER A 38 0.71 5.42 3.79
C SER A 38 0.39 6.90 3.56
N SER A 39 1.42 7.73 3.40
CA SER A 39 1.27 9.17 3.11
C SER A 39 0.49 9.42 1.81
N MET A 40 0.78 8.64 0.77
CA MET A 40 0.08 8.75 -0.51
C MET A 40 -1.40 8.38 -0.41
N ALA A 41 -1.72 7.25 0.25
CA ALA A 41 -3.10 6.83 0.50
C ALA A 41 -3.85 7.83 1.38
N TYR A 42 -3.17 8.43 2.37
CA TYR A 42 -3.75 9.47 3.22
C TYR A 42 -4.13 10.72 2.42
N ASN A 43 -3.29 11.17 1.49
CA ASN A 43 -3.62 12.29 0.60
C ASN A 43 -4.85 11.99 -0.27
N MET A 44 -4.99 10.74 -0.74
CA MET A 44 -6.17 10.30 -1.48
C MET A 44 -7.43 10.25 -0.59
N TYR A 45 -7.29 9.88 0.68
CA TYR A 45 -8.37 10.00 1.66
C TYR A 45 -8.80 11.45 1.86
N LEU A 46 -7.84 12.37 2.10
CA LEU A 46 -8.12 13.79 2.30
C LEU A 46 -8.87 14.39 1.11
N PHE A 47 -8.55 13.97 -0.11
CA PHE A 47 -9.29 14.36 -1.31
C PHE A 47 -10.79 14.03 -1.21
N THR A 48 -11.16 12.84 -0.70
CA THR A 48 -12.58 12.47 -0.51
C THR A 48 -13.33 13.33 0.51
N ARG A 49 -12.58 14.08 1.33
CA ARG A 49 -13.08 15.02 2.34
C ARG A 49 -13.07 16.47 1.84
N GLY A 50 -12.56 16.72 0.63
CA GLY A 50 -12.33 18.06 0.10
C GLY A 50 -11.14 18.79 0.73
N ASP A 51 -10.18 18.04 1.28
CA ASP A 51 -9.01 18.57 1.98
C ASP A 51 -7.70 18.02 1.37
N GLY A 52 -6.55 18.49 1.87
CA GLY A 52 -5.24 18.00 1.50
C GLY A 52 -4.71 18.60 0.19
N PRO A 53 -3.61 18.02 -0.35
CA PRO A 53 -2.86 18.61 -1.46
C PRO A 53 -3.50 18.35 -2.83
N LEU A 54 -4.31 17.31 -2.98
CA LEU A 54 -4.95 16.96 -4.25
C LEU A 54 -6.18 17.85 -4.47
N LYS A 55 -6.23 18.60 -5.57
CA LYS A 55 -7.31 19.58 -5.82
C LYS A 55 -8.25 19.18 -6.94
N THR A 56 -7.78 18.34 -7.85
CA THR A 56 -8.53 17.90 -9.02
C THR A 56 -8.62 16.38 -9.09
N THR A 57 -9.59 15.86 -9.85
CA THR A 57 -9.66 14.42 -10.15
C THR A 57 -8.45 13.93 -10.93
N HIS A 58 -7.80 14.82 -11.71
CA HIS A 58 -6.56 14.52 -12.39
C HIS A 58 -5.43 14.26 -11.37
N ASP A 59 -5.27 15.14 -10.37
CA ASP A 59 -4.27 14.96 -9.30
C ASP A 59 -4.47 13.63 -8.57
N LEU A 60 -5.72 13.25 -8.30
CA LEU A 60 -6.04 11.96 -7.68
C LEU A 60 -5.58 10.78 -8.55
N PHE A 61 -5.84 10.80 -9.85
CA PHE A 61 -5.45 9.72 -10.75
C PHE A 61 -3.93 9.64 -10.90
N THR A 62 -3.25 10.78 -11.02
CA THR A 62 -1.78 10.84 -11.00
C THR A 62 -1.22 10.29 -9.68
N GLN A 63 -1.82 10.64 -8.53
CA GLN A 63 -1.41 10.09 -7.23
C GLN A 63 -1.58 8.57 -7.17
N ALA A 64 -2.69 8.03 -7.69
CA ALA A 64 -2.93 6.60 -7.77
C ALA A 64 -1.95 5.87 -8.70
N GLU A 65 -1.51 6.49 -9.80
CA GLU A 65 -0.44 5.95 -10.65
C GLU A 65 0.87 5.82 -9.89
N PHE A 66 1.27 6.89 -9.19
CA PHE A 66 2.47 6.84 -8.35
C PHE A 66 2.32 5.83 -7.21
N PHE A 67 1.13 5.69 -6.63
CA PHE A 67 0.86 4.72 -5.56
C PHE A 67 1.02 3.27 -6.05
N ALA A 68 0.49 2.96 -7.23
CA ALA A 68 0.68 1.65 -7.86
C ALA A 68 2.15 1.36 -8.17
N GLU A 69 2.91 2.38 -8.59
CA GLU A 69 4.35 2.24 -8.83
C GLU A 69 5.12 1.97 -7.53
N GLN A 70 4.80 2.70 -6.45
CA GLN A 70 5.40 2.43 -5.14
C GLN A 70 5.07 1.02 -4.63
N ALA A 71 3.84 0.55 -4.84
CA ALA A 71 3.43 -0.82 -4.51
C ALA A 71 4.22 -1.89 -5.30
N ASN A 72 4.48 -1.66 -6.58
CA ASN A 72 5.34 -2.54 -7.39
C ASN A 72 6.78 -2.58 -6.87
N GLN A 73 7.31 -1.46 -6.39
CA GLN A 73 8.64 -1.42 -5.82
C GLN A 73 8.68 -2.11 -4.45
N MET A 74 7.65 -1.94 -3.61
CA MET A 74 7.46 -2.71 -2.38
C MET A 74 7.49 -4.22 -2.66
N TYR A 75 6.74 -4.67 -3.68
CA TYR A 75 6.73 -6.08 -4.07
C TYR A 75 8.15 -6.61 -4.36
N ARG A 76 8.97 -5.85 -5.11
CA ARG A 76 10.35 -6.25 -5.43
C ARG A 76 11.21 -6.34 -4.18
N THR A 77 11.18 -5.31 -3.33
CA THR A 77 11.95 -5.26 -2.08
C THR A 77 11.58 -6.42 -1.15
N VAL A 78 10.29 -6.70 -0.95
CA VAL A 78 9.84 -7.80 -0.10
C VAL A 78 10.15 -9.16 -0.71
N ARG A 79 10.10 -9.28 -2.04
CA ARG A 79 10.50 -10.50 -2.74
C ARG A 79 11.98 -10.83 -2.52
N GLU A 80 12.85 -9.83 -2.64
CA GLU A 80 14.29 -9.97 -2.37
C GLU A 80 14.52 -10.39 -0.92
N PHE A 81 13.91 -9.68 0.03
CA PHE A 81 13.93 -10.05 1.45
C PHE A 81 13.47 -11.50 1.68
N SER A 82 12.42 -11.96 1.02
CA SER A 82 11.90 -13.32 1.18
C SER A 82 12.91 -14.42 0.81
N TYR A 83 13.91 -14.12 -0.04
CA TYR A 83 14.96 -15.08 -0.38
C TYR A 83 15.95 -15.29 0.77
N GLU A 84 16.14 -14.30 1.62
CA GLU A 84 17.00 -14.38 2.80
C GLU A 84 16.31 -15.07 3.99
N VAL A 85 14.97 -15.11 3.99
CA VAL A 85 14.20 -15.81 5.02
C VAL A 85 14.28 -17.33 4.80
N PRO A 86 14.67 -18.12 5.82
CA PRO A 86 14.63 -19.59 5.75
C PRO A 86 13.22 -20.13 5.47
N GLY A 87 13.13 -21.33 4.92
CA GLY A 87 11.83 -21.98 4.69
C GLY A 87 11.05 -22.17 5.99
N SER A 88 9.97 -21.41 6.17
CA SER A 88 9.09 -21.48 7.34
C SER A 88 7.62 -21.25 6.97
N ALA A 89 6.71 -21.48 7.92
CA ALA A 89 5.29 -21.19 7.74
C ALA A 89 5.09 -19.68 7.51
N GLU A 90 5.81 -18.84 8.25
CA GLU A 90 5.74 -17.37 8.14
C GLU A 90 6.21 -16.87 6.78
N LYS A 91 7.28 -17.48 6.22
CA LYS A 91 7.70 -17.19 4.84
C LYS A 91 6.61 -17.54 3.84
N SER A 92 5.93 -18.67 4.03
CA SER A 92 4.86 -19.11 3.14
C SER A 92 3.67 -18.12 3.18
N ASP A 93 3.32 -17.65 4.37
CA ASP A 93 2.28 -16.63 4.57
C ASP A 93 2.68 -15.28 3.94
N LEU A 94 3.93 -14.85 4.14
CA LEU A 94 4.49 -13.64 3.52
C LEU A 94 4.39 -13.72 2.00
N SER A 95 4.81 -14.84 1.40
CA SER A 95 4.72 -15.05 -0.05
C SER A 95 3.27 -15.05 -0.54
N ALA A 96 2.34 -15.67 0.19
CA ALA A 96 0.92 -15.68 -0.19
C ALA A 96 0.29 -14.28 -0.21
N ILE A 97 0.69 -13.38 0.69
CA ILE A 97 0.28 -11.97 0.69
C ILE A 97 0.95 -11.23 -0.47
N LEU A 98 2.26 -11.43 -0.64
CA LEU A 98 3.07 -10.76 -1.66
C LEU A 98 2.54 -10.97 -3.09
N GLU A 99 2.12 -12.20 -3.42
CA GLU A 99 1.58 -12.57 -4.74
C GLU A 99 0.26 -11.85 -5.10
N ARG A 100 -0.42 -11.22 -4.15
CA ARG A 100 -1.64 -10.44 -4.41
C ARG A 100 -1.36 -9.00 -4.84
N ILE A 101 -0.20 -8.46 -4.48
CA ILE A 101 0.17 -7.06 -4.76
C ILE A 101 0.15 -6.75 -6.27
N PRO A 102 0.75 -7.56 -7.16
CA PRO A 102 0.79 -7.24 -8.59
C PRO A 102 -0.61 -7.10 -9.22
N LEU A 103 -1.58 -7.90 -8.77
CA LEU A 103 -2.95 -7.85 -9.27
C LEU A 103 -3.60 -6.49 -8.95
N HIS A 104 -3.51 -6.04 -7.70
CA HIS A 104 -4.03 -4.76 -7.26
C HIS A 104 -3.35 -3.58 -7.98
N CYS A 105 -2.02 -3.63 -8.14
CA CYS A 105 -1.27 -2.63 -8.91
C CYS A 105 -1.80 -2.52 -10.35
N GLN A 106 -1.97 -3.67 -11.01
CA GLN A 106 -2.47 -3.72 -12.39
C GLN A 106 -3.90 -3.17 -12.49
N GLN A 107 -4.80 -3.57 -11.59
CA GLN A 107 -6.17 -3.10 -11.55
C GLN A 107 -6.23 -1.57 -11.39
N LEU A 108 -5.47 -1.03 -10.43
CA LEU A 108 -5.39 0.41 -10.20
C LEU A 108 -4.86 1.16 -11.43
N GLN A 109 -3.80 0.65 -12.08
CA GLN A 109 -3.24 1.25 -13.31
C GLN A 109 -4.22 1.25 -14.48
N VAL A 110 -4.96 0.16 -14.69
CA VAL A 110 -5.97 0.09 -15.74
C VAL A 110 -7.09 1.10 -15.50
N MET A 111 -7.56 1.21 -14.26
CA MET A 111 -8.60 2.17 -13.89
C MET A 111 -8.17 3.60 -14.17
N VAL A 112 -7.01 4.05 -13.68
CA VAL A 112 -6.55 5.43 -13.86
C VAL A 112 -6.26 5.80 -15.32
N LYS A 113 -5.74 4.86 -16.13
CA LYS A 113 -5.46 5.08 -17.57
C LYS A 113 -6.70 5.05 -18.47
N SER A 114 -7.80 4.43 -18.02
CA SER A 114 -9.03 4.35 -18.83
C SER A 114 -9.65 5.74 -19.05
N PRO A 115 -9.95 6.16 -20.28
CA PRO A 115 -10.63 7.42 -20.52
C PRO A 115 -12.05 7.37 -19.95
N THR A 116 -12.54 8.50 -19.46
CA THR A 116 -13.90 8.60 -18.90
C THR A 116 -14.50 9.95 -19.27
N VAL A 117 -15.73 9.94 -19.78
CA VAL A 117 -16.43 11.15 -20.26
C VAL A 117 -17.73 11.33 -19.48
N GLY A 118 -17.96 12.55 -19.00
CA GLY A 118 -19.17 12.93 -18.27
C GLY A 118 -19.04 12.78 -16.75
N LYS A 119 -19.66 13.71 -16.02
CA LYS A 119 -19.50 13.86 -14.56
C LYS A 119 -19.82 12.58 -13.79
N THR A 120 -20.93 11.92 -14.09
CA THR A 120 -21.36 10.69 -13.39
C THR A 120 -20.33 9.56 -13.53
N ALA A 121 -19.80 9.37 -14.74
CA ALA A 121 -18.80 8.35 -14.99
C ALA A 121 -17.47 8.70 -14.29
N THR A 122 -17.08 9.98 -14.28
CA THR A 122 -15.89 10.44 -13.53
C THR A 122 -16.03 10.17 -12.03
N PHE A 123 -17.20 10.44 -11.42
CA PHE A 123 -17.43 10.13 -10.01
C PHE A 123 -17.33 8.63 -9.71
N GLY A 124 -17.93 7.77 -10.54
CA GLY A 124 -17.83 6.32 -10.37
C GLY A 124 -16.40 5.81 -10.49
N LYS A 125 -15.60 6.40 -11.37
CA LYS A 125 -14.16 6.08 -11.48
C LYS A 125 -13.38 6.52 -10.24
N VAL A 126 -13.66 7.72 -9.70
CA VAL A 126 -13.06 8.18 -8.45
C VAL A 126 -13.37 7.21 -7.30
N ASP A 127 -14.63 6.80 -7.14
CA ASP A 127 -15.03 5.80 -6.13
C ASP A 127 -14.25 4.49 -6.29
N SER A 128 -14.13 4.00 -7.52
CA SER A 128 -13.44 2.74 -7.82
C SER A 128 -11.94 2.82 -7.52
N VAL A 129 -11.29 3.94 -7.88
CA VAL A 129 -9.88 4.20 -7.58
C VAL A 129 -9.63 4.24 -6.07
N ILE A 130 -10.46 4.97 -5.32
CA ILE A 130 -10.34 5.03 -3.85
C ILE A 130 -10.54 3.65 -3.24
N GLN A 131 -11.54 2.89 -3.69
CA GLN A 131 -11.80 1.55 -3.17
C GLN A 131 -10.61 0.61 -3.42
N GLU A 132 -10.01 0.67 -4.60
CA GLU A 132 -8.89 -0.19 -4.94
C GLU A 132 -7.60 0.19 -4.21
N THR A 133 -7.32 1.48 -4.05
CA THR A 133 -6.22 1.96 -3.20
C THR A 133 -6.37 1.45 -1.77
N LYS A 134 -7.60 1.41 -1.22
CA LYS A 134 -7.86 0.85 0.12
C LYS A 134 -7.53 -0.64 0.16
N ASN A 135 -7.99 -1.40 -0.83
CA ASN A 135 -7.74 -2.85 -0.92
C ASN A 135 -6.24 -3.13 -0.95
N LEU A 136 -5.51 -2.40 -1.80
CA LEU A 136 -4.06 -2.50 -1.90
C LEU A 136 -3.36 -2.10 -0.59
N MET A 137 -3.77 -1.00 0.05
CA MET A 137 -3.19 -0.58 1.33
C MET A 137 -3.40 -1.62 2.44
N ASN A 138 -4.53 -2.33 2.44
CA ASN A 138 -4.80 -3.41 3.37
C ASN A 138 -3.87 -4.62 3.16
N GLU A 139 -3.58 -4.99 1.91
CA GLU A 139 -2.57 -6.02 1.64
C GLU A 139 -1.16 -5.54 2.02
N ILE A 140 -0.84 -4.26 1.82
CA ILE A 140 0.45 -3.67 2.25
C ILE A 140 0.60 -3.69 3.77
N ALA A 141 -0.45 -3.38 4.54
CA ALA A 141 -0.41 -3.46 6.00
C ALA A 141 -0.05 -4.88 6.47
N LYS A 142 -0.75 -5.89 5.94
CA LYS A 142 -0.46 -7.30 6.22
C LYS A 142 0.95 -7.69 5.79
N LEU A 143 1.42 -7.18 4.65
CA LEU A 143 2.75 -7.47 4.11
C LEU A 143 3.83 -6.95 5.06
N VAL A 144 3.70 -5.72 5.55
CA VAL A 144 4.65 -5.12 6.51
C VAL A 144 4.69 -5.92 7.80
N THR A 145 3.54 -6.30 8.36
CA THR A 145 3.48 -7.15 9.56
C THR A 145 4.13 -8.51 9.33
N ALA A 146 3.84 -9.18 8.22
CA ALA A 146 4.44 -10.47 7.89
C ALA A 146 5.96 -10.35 7.68
N SER A 147 6.43 -9.27 7.04
CA SER A 147 7.86 -8.98 6.89
C SER A 147 8.54 -8.79 8.25
N PHE A 148 7.88 -8.15 9.22
CA PHE A 148 8.42 -7.93 10.56
C PHE A 148 8.58 -9.23 11.33
N VAL A 149 7.56 -10.10 11.27
CA VAL A 149 7.61 -11.43 11.88
C VAL A 149 8.74 -12.26 11.28
N CYS A 150 8.95 -12.19 9.97
CA CYS A 150 10.08 -12.86 9.32
C CYS A 150 11.42 -12.26 9.77
N ALA A 151 11.55 -10.94 9.81
CA ALA A 151 12.80 -10.25 10.14
C ALA A 151 13.25 -10.52 11.58
N THR A 152 12.32 -10.46 12.54
CA THR A 152 12.58 -10.79 13.95
C THR A 152 13.08 -12.22 14.12
N LYS A 153 12.53 -13.19 13.37
CA LYS A 153 13.04 -14.57 13.41
C LYS A 153 14.40 -14.75 12.74
N VAL A 154 14.67 -14.09 11.61
CA VAL A 154 15.99 -14.14 10.95
C VAL A 154 17.09 -13.58 11.87
N CYS A 155 16.81 -12.49 12.58
CA CYS A 155 17.74 -11.90 13.53
C CYS A 155 18.00 -12.83 14.74
N VAL A 156 16.95 -13.48 15.27
CA VAL A 156 17.08 -14.45 16.37
C VAL A 156 17.89 -15.69 15.98
N ILE A 157 17.85 -16.12 14.71
CA ILE A 157 18.63 -17.29 14.23
C ILE A 157 20.10 -16.93 13.99
N SER A 158 20.43 -15.64 13.84
CA SER A 158 21.79 -15.15 13.55
C SER A 158 22.57 -14.70 14.80
N SER A 159 21.99 -14.85 15.99
CA SER A 159 22.58 -14.50 17.30
C SER A 159 22.93 -15.75 18.09
#